data_AF-A0A1S8B323-F1
#
_entry.id   AF-A0A1S8B323-F1
#
_cell.length_a   1.000
_cell.length_b   1.000
_cell.length_c   1.000
_cell.angle_alpha   90.00
_cell.angle_beta   90.00
_cell.angle_gamma   90.00
#
_symmetry.space_group_name_H-M   'P 1'
#
loop_
_entity.id
_entity.type
_entity.pdbx_description
1 polymer ?
#
loop_
_entity_poly.entity_id
_entity_poly.type
_entity_poly.pdbx_seq_one_letter_code
_entity_poly.pdbx_strand_id
1 'polypeptide(L)'
;YERMVLFFCTAVALKRQDAIESPLRAEDFFQNGEDMEFSGEINDDHYLHAFRVFKDRNTGAVRFEATARRGPMQKTPIWTAFVTEYIGRKGWMRRVGPKILSISVLHPYIFCDNYSPPRGRDGQFELRFTSRKGAFNVVVA
;
A
#
# COMPACT_ATOMS: atom_id res chain seq x y z
N TYR A 1 -1.51 -16.24 -6.73
CA TYR A 1 -1.08 -14.85 -6.54
C TYR A 1 -1.14 -14.44 -5.07
N GLU A 2 -2.22 -13.82 -4.57
CA GLU A 2 -2.29 -13.05 -3.32
C GLU A 2 -1.59 -13.67 -2.09
N ARG A 3 -1.86 -14.95 -1.79
CA ARG A 3 -1.24 -15.67 -0.65
C ARG A 3 0.30 -15.71 -0.70
N MET A 4 0.89 -15.79 -1.89
CA MET A 4 2.35 -15.76 -2.06
C MET A 4 2.94 -14.37 -1.82
N VAL A 5 2.23 -13.32 -2.26
CA VAL A 5 2.61 -11.93 -2.01
C VAL A 5 2.52 -11.63 -0.51
N LEU A 6 1.46 -12.07 0.17
CA LEU A 6 1.35 -11.94 1.63
C LEU A 6 2.46 -12.67 2.37
N PHE A 7 2.75 -13.92 2.00
CA PHE A 7 3.85 -14.69 2.59
C PHE A 7 5.20 -13.96 2.44
N PHE A 8 5.48 -13.41 1.25
CA PHE A 8 6.66 -12.61 1.01
C PHE A 8 6.68 -11.30 1.82
N CYS A 9 5.59 -10.53 1.84
CA CYS A 9 5.47 -9.31 2.64
C CYS A 9 5.70 -9.57 4.14
N THR A 10 5.12 -10.65 4.68
CA THR A 10 5.34 -11.07 6.08
C THR A 10 6.80 -11.46 6.33
N ALA A 11 7.42 -12.24 5.44
CA ALA A 11 8.82 -12.63 5.58
C ALA A 11 9.77 -11.42 5.54
N VAL A 12 9.51 -10.45 4.64
CA VAL A 12 10.27 -9.18 4.57
C VAL A 12 10.03 -8.30 5.80
N ALA A 13 8.80 -8.26 6.34
CA ALA A 13 8.51 -7.51 7.56
C ALA A 13 9.26 -8.09 8.77
N LEU A 14 9.15 -9.39 9.01
CA LEU A 14 9.84 -10.08 10.11
C LEU A 14 11.38 -9.91 10.00
N LYS A 15 11.96 -10.15 8.82
CA LYS A 15 13.40 -9.98 8.54
C LYS A 15 13.89 -8.52 8.70
N ARG A 16 12.98 -7.54 8.76
CA ARG A 16 13.27 -6.10 8.88
C ARG A 16 12.90 -5.49 10.24
N GLN A 17 12.23 -6.28 11.08
CA GLN A 17 11.86 -5.92 12.47
C GLN A 17 12.74 -6.65 13.48
N ASP A 18 13.29 -7.82 13.11
CA ASP A 18 14.47 -8.37 13.77
C ASP A 18 15.62 -7.35 13.72
N ALA A 19 16.24 -7.10 14.88
CA ALA A 19 17.30 -6.11 15.05
C ALA A 19 18.69 -6.62 14.62
N ILE A 20 18.78 -7.87 14.18
CA ILE A 20 20.02 -8.49 13.71
C ILE A 20 20.28 -8.07 12.25
N GLU A 21 21.35 -7.28 12.01
CA GLU A 21 21.81 -7.01 10.65
C GLU A 21 22.26 -8.31 9.97
N SER A 22 21.48 -8.78 8.99
CA SER A 22 21.87 -9.94 8.19
C SER A 22 23.09 -9.58 7.32
N PRO A 23 24.24 -10.27 7.45
CA PRO A 23 25.43 -9.98 6.64
C PRO A 23 25.20 -10.30 5.15
N LEU A 24 24.20 -11.13 4.85
CA LEU A 24 23.69 -11.31 3.51
C LEU A 24 22.88 -10.08 3.09
N ARG A 25 23.56 -9.15 2.40
CA ARG A 25 22.95 -8.21 1.44
C ARG A 25 22.37 -8.93 0.20
N ALA A 26 21.80 -10.11 0.40
CA ALA A 26 20.74 -10.61 -0.46
C ALA A 26 19.56 -9.65 -0.28
N GLU A 27 19.51 -8.63 -1.13
CA GLU A 27 18.27 -7.95 -1.41
C GLU A 27 17.30 -9.03 -1.91
N ASP A 28 16.19 -9.23 -1.20
CA ASP A 28 15.22 -10.28 -1.50
C ASP A 28 14.46 -9.90 -2.77
N PHE A 29 15.11 -10.07 -3.92
CA PHE A 29 14.56 -9.85 -5.26
C PHE A 29 13.52 -10.92 -5.56
N PHE A 30 12.34 -10.78 -4.95
CA PHE A 30 11.11 -11.29 -5.53
C PHE A 30 11.05 -10.78 -6.97
N GLN A 31 11.19 -11.67 -7.95
CA GLN A 31 11.14 -11.28 -9.36
C GLN A 31 9.79 -10.63 -9.61
N ASN A 32 9.79 -9.37 -10.07
CA ASN A 32 8.58 -8.58 -10.24
C ASN A 32 7.61 -9.24 -11.23
N GLY A 33 6.72 -10.08 -10.71
CA GLY A 33 5.44 -10.41 -11.34
C GLY A 33 4.50 -9.21 -11.34
N GLU A 34 4.78 -8.19 -10.53
CA GLU A 34 4.02 -6.95 -10.46
C GLU A 34 4.66 -5.79 -11.24
N ASP A 35 3.83 -5.08 -12.00
CA ASP A 35 4.12 -3.71 -12.48
C ASP A 35 3.58 -2.67 -11.50
N MET A 36 4.27 -1.52 -11.40
CA MET A 36 3.90 -0.42 -10.52
C MET A 36 3.15 0.66 -11.30
N GLU A 37 1.83 0.48 -11.44
CA GLU A 37 0.93 1.38 -12.18
C GLU A 37 0.88 2.79 -11.57
N PHE A 38 1.08 2.91 -10.26
CA PHE A 38 1.17 4.21 -9.58
C PHE A 38 2.15 4.23 -8.42
N SER A 39 2.81 5.38 -8.22
CA SER A 39 3.58 5.71 -7.02
C SER A 39 3.31 7.15 -6.59
N GLY A 40 3.14 7.37 -5.29
CA GLY A 40 2.87 8.67 -4.70
C GLY A 40 3.12 8.70 -3.21
N GLU A 41 2.68 9.79 -2.57
CA GLU A 41 2.95 10.06 -1.17
C GLU A 41 1.64 10.41 -0.45
N ILE A 42 1.36 9.69 0.63
CA ILE A 42 0.25 9.96 1.55
C ILE A 42 0.78 10.42 2.91
N ASN A 43 -0.03 11.18 3.61
CA ASN A 43 0.19 11.62 4.98
C ASN A 43 -0.75 10.86 5.91
N ASP A 44 -0.19 10.43 7.05
CA ASP A 44 -0.85 9.65 8.08
C ASP A 44 -0.49 10.30 9.42
N ASP A 45 -1.38 11.17 9.92
CA ASP A 45 -1.13 12.17 10.96
C ASP A 45 0.20 12.93 10.83
N HIS A 46 1.25 12.51 11.54
CA HIS A 46 2.59 13.13 11.51
C HIS A 46 3.58 12.42 10.59
N TYR A 47 3.21 11.25 10.06
CA TYR A 47 4.04 10.44 9.19
C TYR A 47 3.74 10.68 7.71
N LEU A 48 4.72 10.30 6.88
CA LEU A 48 4.60 10.25 5.44
C LEU A 48 4.89 8.82 5.00
N HIS A 49 4.06 8.31 4.10
CA HIS A 49 4.19 6.97 3.54
C HIS A 49 4.24 7.05 2.02
N ALA A 50 5.09 6.21 1.42
CA ALA A 50 5.08 5.99 -0.02
C ALA A 50 3.92 5.04 -0.33
N PHE A 51 2.92 5.52 -1.06
CA PHE A 51 1.75 4.74 -1.47
C PHE A 51 1.92 4.28 -2.92
N ARG A 52 1.64 3.01 -3.19
CA ARG A 52 1.80 2.39 -4.51
C ARG A 52 0.57 1.59 -4.90
N VAL A 53 0.31 1.56 -6.21
CA VAL A 53 -0.60 0.60 -6.84
C VAL A 53 0.24 -0.35 -7.66
N PHE A 54 0.11 -1.63 -7.38
CA PHE A 54 0.76 -2.72 -8.08
C PHE A 54 -0.26 -3.60 -8.79
N LYS A 55 0.15 -4.23 -9.88
CA LYS A 55 -0.70 -5.10 -10.71
C LYS A 55 0.07 -6.29 -11.22
N ASP A 56 -0.44 -7.49 -10.98
CA ASP A 56 0.17 -8.73 -11.46
C ASP A 56 0.06 -8.86 -12.99
N ARG A 57 1.20 -9.12 -13.63
CA ARG A 57 1.36 -9.25 -15.09
C ARG A 57 0.57 -10.43 -15.69
N ASN A 58 0.32 -11.48 -14.91
CA ASN A 58 -0.26 -12.73 -15.41
C ASN A 58 -1.78 -12.81 -15.17
N THR A 59 -2.25 -12.19 -14.09
CA THR A 59 -3.65 -12.27 -13.61
C THR A 59 -4.38 -10.94 -13.59
N GLY A 60 -3.67 -9.81 -13.78
CA GLY A 60 -4.23 -8.46 -13.68
C GLY A 60 -4.62 -8.06 -12.25
N ALA A 61 -4.28 -8.86 -11.24
CA ALA A 61 -4.70 -8.64 -9.86
C ALA A 61 -4.01 -7.41 -9.23
N VAL A 62 -4.81 -6.50 -8.70
CA VAL A 62 -4.38 -5.18 -8.22
C VAL A 62 -4.24 -5.15 -6.71
N ARG A 63 -3.12 -4.60 -6.23
CA ARG A 63 -2.76 -4.46 -4.81
C ARG A 63 -2.39 -3.02 -4.50
N PHE A 64 -2.88 -2.51 -3.38
CA PHE A 64 -2.44 -1.26 -2.75
C PHE A 64 -1.37 -1.56 -1.69
N GLU A 65 -0.35 -0.72 -1.59
CA GLU A 65 0.73 -0.83 -0.62
C GLU A 65 1.08 0.54 -0.03
N ALA A 66 1.38 0.58 1.28
CA ALA A 66 2.08 1.70 1.90
C ALA A 66 3.38 1.23 2.55
N THR A 67 4.51 1.88 2.24
CA THR A 67 5.80 1.72 2.95
C THR A 67 6.21 3.02 3.63
N ALA A 68 7.14 2.96 4.58
CA ALA A 68 7.74 4.16 5.15
C ALA A 68 8.38 5.01 4.03
N ARG A 69 8.16 6.33 4.01
CA ARG A 69 8.69 7.21 2.95
C ARG A 69 10.23 7.21 2.88
N ARG A 70 10.91 7.02 4.02
CA ARG A 70 12.37 7.08 4.19
C ARG A 70 12.81 6.15 5.32
N GLY A 71 14.10 5.82 5.34
CA GLY A 71 14.75 5.07 6.43
C GLY A 71 14.79 3.56 6.19
N PRO A 72 15.28 2.77 7.17
CA PRO A 72 15.57 1.34 6.99
C PRO A 72 14.39 0.48 6.50
N MET A 73 13.16 0.89 6.85
CA MET A 73 11.91 0.22 6.51
C MET A 73 11.27 0.71 5.19
N GLN A 74 11.95 1.53 4.38
CA GLN A 74 11.34 2.09 3.17
C GLN A 74 10.99 1.07 2.07
N LYS A 75 11.63 -0.13 2.12
CA LYS A 75 11.30 -1.30 1.29
C LYS A 75 10.38 -2.31 2.00
N THR A 76 9.86 -1.98 3.18
CA THR A 76 9.02 -2.86 4.00
C THR A 76 7.57 -2.34 4.02
N PRO A 77 6.56 -3.17 3.70
CA PRO A 77 5.17 -2.75 3.79
C PRO A 77 4.78 -2.49 5.24
N ILE A 78 4.17 -1.33 5.51
CA ILE A 78 3.42 -1.07 6.75
C ILE A 78 2.08 -1.80 6.66
N TRP A 79 1.46 -1.75 5.48
CA TRP A 79 0.29 -2.53 5.13
C TRP A 79 0.19 -2.77 3.63
N THR A 80 -0.59 -3.78 3.26
CA THR A 80 -1.00 -4.00 1.86
C THR A 80 -2.43 -4.53 1.78
N ALA A 81 -3.14 -4.25 0.69
CA ALA A 81 -4.53 -4.68 0.50
C ALA A 81 -4.77 -5.08 -0.97
N PHE A 82 -5.39 -6.24 -1.21
CA PHE A 82 -5.84 -6.61 -2.55
C PHE A 82 -7.19 -5.96 -2.83
N VAL A 83 -7.35 -5.40 -4.03
CA VAL A 83 -8.50 -4.59 -4.41
C VAL A 83 -9.16 -5.00 -5.72
N THR A 84 -8.60 -6.01 -6.41
CA THR A 84 -9.05 -6.54 -7.70
C THR A 84 -10.57 -6.71 -7.78
N GLU A 85 -11.19 -7.31 -6.75
CA GLU A 85 -12.63 -7.59 -6.74
C GLU A 85 -13.51 -6.33 -6.66
N TYR A 86 -12.97 -5.20 -6.19
CA TYR A 86 -13.70 -3.94 -5.99
C TYR A 86 -13.57 -2.96 -7.16
N ILE A 87 -12.64 -3.17 -8.08
CA ILE A 87 -12.44 -2.31 -9.25
C ILE A 87 -13.73 -2.26 -10.07
N GLY A 88 -14.12 -1.06 -10.50
CA GLY A 88 -15.39 -0.81 -11.19
C GLY A 88 -16.64 -0.81 -10.31
N ARG A 89 -16.60 -1.23 -9.04
CA ARG A 89 -17.79 -1.16 -8.15
C ARG A 89 -18.15 0.30 -7.88
N LYS A 90 -19.35 0.71 -8.33
CA LYS A 90 -19.84 2.09 -8.22
C LYS A 90 -19.79 2.59 -6.77
N GLY A 91 -18.98 3.63 -6.54
CA GLY A 91 -18.86 4.29 -5.24
C GLY A 91 -17.93 3.60 -4.23
N TRP A 92 -17.24 2.52 -4.60
CA TRP A 92 -16.23 1.86 -3.75
C TRP A 92 -15.09 2.83 -3.38
N MET A 93 -14.43 3.39 -4.39
CA MET A 93 -13.42 4.44 -4.23
C MET A 93 -13.98 5.76 -4.79
N ARG A 94 -13.89 6.83 -4.00
CA ARG A 94 -14.44 8.16 -4.34
C ARG A 94 -13.49 9.27 -3.90
N ARG A 95 -13.28 10.27 -4.76
CA ARG A 95 -12.55 11.49 -4.38
C ARG A 95 -13.47 12.41 -3.57
N VAL A 96 -13.23 12.50 -2.26
CA VAL A 96 -14.00 13.33 -1.32
C VAL A 96 -13.36 14.69 -1.02
N GLY A 97 -12.13 14.92 -1.51
CA GLY A 97 -11.45 16.21 -1.38
C GLY A 97 -10.35 16.43 -2.41
N PRO A 98 -9.72 17.62 -2.44
CA PRO A 98 -8.69 17.95 -3.42
C PRO A 98 -7.47 17.01 -3.36
N LYS A 99 -7.22 16.36 -2.21
CA LYS A 99 -6.16 15.35 -2.05
C LYS A 99 -6.62 14.06 -1.35
N ILE A 100 -7.93 13.85 -1.16
CA ILE A 100 -8.44 12.74 -0.34
C ILE A 100 -9.26 11.79 -1.21
N LEU A 101 -8.88 10.51 -1.20
CA LEU A 101 -9.71 9.41 -1.68
C LEU A 101 -10.30 8.68 -0.48
N SER A 102 -11.62 8.55 -0.44
CA SER A 102 -12.34 7.68 0.49
C SER A 102 -12.60 6.33 -0.18
N ILE A 103 -12.42 5.25 0.58
CA ILE A 103 -12.56 3.85 0.16
C ILE A 103 -13.53 3.17 1.14
N SER A 104 -14.69 2.76 0.65
CA SER A 104 -15.78 2.25 1.50
C SER A 104 -15.54 0.83 2.03
N VAL A 105 -14.76 0.02 1.32
CA VAL A 105 -14.38 -1.35 1.70
C VAL A 105 -12.90 -1.56 1.39
N LEU A 106 -12.12 -1.96 2.38
CA LEU A 106 -10.70 -2.32 2.22
C LEU A 106 -10.38 -3.40 3.25
N HIS A 107 -9.59 -4.40 2.84
CA HIS A 107 -9.07 -5.45 3.72
C HIS A 107 -7.53 -5.33 3.81
N PRO A 108 -7.02 -4.42 4.66
CA PRO A 108 -5.59 -4.19 4.79
C PRO A 108 -4.96 -5.22 5.72
N TYR A 109 -3.97 -5.94 5.19
CA TYR A 109 -3.05 -6.77 5.97
C TYR A 109 -1.98 -5.84 6.54
N ILE A 110 -1.94 -5.73 7.86
CA ILE A 110 -1.01 -4.85 8.60
C ILE A 110 0.21 -5.65 9.02
N PHE A 111 1.40 -5.08 8.84
CA PHE A 111 2.68 -5.70 9.22
C PHE A 111 3.45 -4.89 10.28
N CYS A 112 2.85 -3.84 10.85
CA CYS A 112 3.46 -2.96 11.83
C CYS A 112 2.55 -2.84 13.07
N ASP A 113 3.12 -3.03 14.27
CA ASP A 113 2.38 -2.97 15.53
C ASP A 113 1.77 -1.58 15.77
N ASN A 114 0.59 -1.58 16.40
CA ASN A 114 -0.21 -0.38 16.74
C ASN A 114 -0.59 0.53 15.55
N TYR A 115 -0.34 0.11 14.30
CA TYR A 115 -0.77 0.84 13.12
C TYR A 115 -2.22 0.51 12.74
N SER A 116 -2.95 1.49 12.21
CA SER A 116 -4.27 1.31 11.59
C SER A 116 -4.45 2.34 10.47
N PRO A 117 -4.82 1.94 9.23
CA PRO A 117 -4.96 2.88 8.13
C PRO A 117 -6.01 3.97 8.42
N PRO A 118 -5.81 5.22 7.96
CA PRO A 118 -6.68 6.34 8.32
C PRO A 118 -8.13 6.11 7.92
N ARG A 119 -9.05 6.64 8.74
CA ARG A 119 -10.48 6.66 8.45
C ARG A 119 -11.05 8.09 8.45
N GLY A 120 -12.08 8.30 7.65
CA GLY A 120 -12.91 9.50 7.65
C GLY A 120 -13.92 9.51 8.80
N ARG A 121 -14.66 10.62 8.94
CA ARG A 121 -15.73 10.76 9.94
C ARG A 121 -16.92 9.83 9.70
N ASP A 122 -17.04 9.28 8.49
CA ASP A 122 -18.02 8.28 8.08
C ASP A 122 -17.52 6.83 8.30
N GLY A 123 -16.33 6.65 8.88
CA GLY A 123 -15.68 5.36 9.12
C GLY A 123 -15.07 4.70 7.88
N GLN A 124 -15.21 5.30 6.68
CA GLN A 124 -14.58 4.80 5.45
C GLN A 124 -13.07 5.06 5.50
N PHE A 125 -12.25 4.24 4.82
CA PHE A 125 -10.80 4.43 4.81
C PHE A 125 -10.42 5.66 3.96
N GLU A 126 -9.45 6.47 4.38
CA GLU A 126 -9.04 7.68 3.66
C GLU A 126 -7.56 7.70 3.29
N LEU A 127 -7.25 7.75 1.98
CA LEU A 127 -5.90 8.03 1.48
C LEU A 127 -5.71 9.54 1.34
N ARG A 128 -4.98 10.16 2.28
CA ARG A 128 -4.67 11.60 2.30
C ARG A 128 -3.37 11.90 1.54
N PHE A 129 -3.45 12.13 0.24
CA PHE A 129 -2.26 12.42 -0.58
C PHE A 129 -1.63 13.78 -0.23
N THR A 130 -0.30 13.91 -0.37
CA THR A 130 0.37 15.20 -0.19
C THR A 130 0.18 16.12 -1.41
N SER A 131 -0.12 15.58 -2.59
CA SER A 131 -0.39 16.34 -3.84
C SER A 131 -1.80 16.09 -4.42
N ARG A 132 -2.35 17.08 -5.14
CA ARG A 132 -3.64 16.93 -5.87
C ARG A 132 -3.55 15.98 -7.07
N LYS A 133 -2.35 15.75 -7.61
CA LYS A 133 -2.09 14.86 -8.76
C LYS A 133 -2.12 13.39 -8.33
N GLY A 134 -1.51 13.04 -7.18
CA GLY A 134 -1.56 11.67 -6.67
C GLY A 134 -2.99 11.14 -6.49
N ALA A 135 -3.84 11.92 -5.80
CA ALA A 135 -5.25 11.62 -5.63
C ALA A 135 -6.10 11.66 -6.92
N PHE A 136 -5.56 12.13 -8.05
CA PHE A 136 -6.24 12.06 -9.35
C PHE A 136 -5.81 10.79 -10.09
N ASN A 137 -4.52 10.55 -10.22
CA ASN A 137 -3.97 9.43 -10.99
C ASN A 137 -4.42 8.05 -10.46
N VAL A 138 -4.55 7.88 -9.14
CA VAL A 138 -5.04 6.62 -8.52
C VAL A 138 -6.50 6.29 -8.86
N VAL A 139 -7.27 7.23 -9.42
CA VAL A 139 -8.65 7.00 -9.89
C VAL A 139 -8.69 6.66 -11.40
N VAL A 140 -7.53 6.70 -12.08
CA VAL A 140 -7.37 6.51 -13.54
C VAL A 140 -6.43 5.34 -13.88
N ALA A 141 -5.76 4.78 -12.88
CA ALA A 141 -4.92 3.58 -12.95
C ALA A 141 -5.67 2.35 -12.39
#